data_AF-A0A561DEG6-F1
#
_entry.id   AF-A0A561DEG6-F1
#
_cell.length_a   1.000
_cell.length_b   1.000
_cell.length_c   1.000
_cell.angle_alpha   90.00
_cell.angle_beta   90.00
_cell.angle_gamma   90.00
#
_symmetry.space_group_name_H-M   'P 1'
#
loop_
_entity.id
_entity.type
_entity.pdbx_description
1 polymer ?
#
loop_
_entity_poly.entity_id
_entity_poly.type
_entity_poly.pdbx_seq_one_letter_code
_entity_poly.pdbx_strand_id
1 'polypeptide(L)' 'MNTPFDYPEIFYNEVIMYLETKWNRRLTDHERHVLIEGYRFGRMVEAESEIKILFAN' A
#
# COMPACT_ATOMS: atom_id res chain seq x y z
N MET A 1 -2.50 14.93 15.21
CA MET A 1 -2.18 13.52 14.96
C MET A 1 -2.02 13.35 13.46
N ASN A 2 -0.79 13.28 12.97
CA ASN A 2 -0.53 12.93 11.59
C ASN A 2 -0.48 11.40 11.55
N THR A 3 -1.54 10.76 11.06
CA THR A 3 -1.55 9.33 10.74
C THR A 3 -0.41 9.09 9.75
N PRO A 4 0.65 8.33 10.08
CA PRO A 4 1.90 8.50 9.35
C PRO A 4 1.91 7.91 7.95
N PHE A 5 0.81 7.32 7.46
CA PHE A 5 0.85 6.42 6.32
C PHE A 5 -0.40 6.47 5.43
N ASP A 6 -1.14 7.58 5.40
CA ASP A 6 -2.14 7.79 4.34
C ASP A 6 -1.42 8.25 3.08
N TYR A 7 -1.31 7.34 2.11
CA TYR A 7 -0.78 7.66 0.80
C TYR A 7 -1.84 8.42 -0.01
N PRO A 8 -1.43 9.35 -0.88
CA PRO A 8 -2.31 9.94 -1.86
C PRO A 8 -3.02 8.83 -2.67
N GLU A 9 -4.33 9.00 -2.88
CA GLU A 9 -5.17 8.03 -3.60
C GLU A 9 -4.60 7.60 -4.96
N ILE A 10 -3.80 8.48 -5.59
CA ILE A 10 -3.14 8.23 -6.86
C ILE A 10 -2.28 6.95 -6.87
N PHE A 11 -1.58 6.63 -5.77
CA PHE A 11 -0.71 5.46 -5.72
C PHE A 11 -1.50 4.15 -5.66
N TYR A 12 -2.65 4.16 -4.98
CA TYR A 12 -3.56 3.00 -5.00
C TYR A 12 -4.17 2.81 -6.38
N ASN A 13 -4.50 3.92 -7.07
CA ASN A 13 -5.08 3.90 -8.40
C ASN A 13 -4.12 3.30 -9.45
N GLU A 14 -2.81 3.54 -9.34
CA GLU A 14 -1.82 2.96 -10.26
C GLU A 14 -1.76 1.43 -10.17
N VAL A 15 -1.71 0.88 -8.94
CA VAL A 15 -1.67 -0.58 -8.73
C VAL A 15 -2.99 -1.24 -9.16
N ILE A 16 -4.12 -0.62 -8.82
CA ILE A 16 -5.44 -1.08 -9.25
C ILE A 16 -5.51 -1.10 -10.79
N MET A 17 -5.13 0.00 -11.44
CA MET A 17 -5.14 0.12 -12.90
C MET A 17 -4.24 -0.92 -13.58
N TYR A 18 -3.04 -1.15 -13.04
CA TYR A 18 -2.14 -2.18 -13.55
C TYR A 18 -2.77 -3.58 -13.50
N LEU A 19 -3.36 -3.96 -12.36
CA LEU A 19 -3.98 -5.28 -12.18
C LEU A 19 -5.23 -5.45 -13.04
N GLU A 20 -6.08 -4.43 -13.12
CA GLU A 20 -7.27 -4.47 -13.97
C GLU A 20 -6.92 -4.62 -15.46
N THR A 21 -5.87 -3.93 -15.90
CA THR A 21 -5.34 -4.05 -17.27
C THR A 21 -4.75 -5.45 -17.51
N LYS A 22 -3.91 -5.94 -16.59
CA LYS A 22 -3.26 -7.25 -16.70
C LYS A 22 -4.26 -8.41 -16.76
N TRP A 23 -5.35 -8.32 -15.98
CA TRP A 23 -6.36 -9.36 -15.91
C TRP A 23 -7.53 -9.14 -16.86
N ASN A 24 -7.52 -8.02 -17.61
CA ASN A 24 -8.58 -7.62 -18.52
C ASN A 24 -9.97 -7.66 -17.87
N ARG A 25 -10.05 -7.24 -16.61
CA ARG A 25 -11.30 -7.17 -15.84
C ARG A 25 -11.18 -6.13 -14.75
N ARG A 26 -12.33 -5.64 -14.28
CA ARG A 26 -12.39 -4.84 -13.06
C ARG A 26 -12.10 -5.70 -11.84
N LEU A 27 -11.42 -5.12 -10.86
CA LEU A 27 -11.35 -5.68 -9.52
C LEU A 27 -12.72 -5.55 -8.86
N THR A 28 -13.01 -6.45 -7.93
CA THR A 28 -14.12 -6.29 -7.00
C THR A 28 -13.76 -5.28 -5.91
N ASP A 29 -14.74 -4.76 -5.20
CA ASP A 29 -14.50 -3.81 -4.12
C ASP A 29 -13.66 -4.44 -2.99
N HIS A 30 -13.89 -5.73 -2.72
CA HIS A 30 -13.08 -6.48 -1.76
C HIS A 30 -11.61 -6.60 -2.20
N GLU A 31 -11.35 -6.90 -3.47
CA GLU A 31 -9.98 -6.97 -4.00
C GLU A 31 -9.26 -5.62 -3.92
N ARG A 32 -9.94 -4.52 -4.26
CA ARG A 32 -9.37 -3.16 -4.11
C ARG A 32 -9.06 -2.85 -2.64
N HIS A 33 -9.97 -3.18 -1.74
CA HIS A 33 -9.78 -2.95 -0.31
C HIS A 33 -8.58 -3.75 0.24
N VAL A 34 -8.48 -5.04 -0.09
CA VAL A 34 -7.36 -5.88 0.34
C VAL A 34 -6.02 -5.37 -0.20
N LEU A 35 -5.98 -4.88 -1.43
CA LEU A 35 -4.76 -4.27 -1.99
C LEU A 35 -4.32 -3.02 -1.24
N ILE A 36 -5.26 -2.13 -0.91
CA ILE A 36 -4.99 -0.90 -0.15
C ILE A 36 -4.45 -1.25 1.24
N GLU A 37 -5.09 -2.19 1.94
CA GLU A 37 -4.67 -2.62 3.28
C GLU A 37 -3.34 -3.36 3.25
N GLY A 38 -3.11 -4.23 2.26
CA GLY A 38 -1.83 -4.91 2.07
C GLY A 38 -0.68 -3.93 1.80
N TYR A 39 -0.92 -2.88 1.00
CA TYR A 39 0.05 -1.82 0.77
C TYR A 39 0.36 -1.04 2.06
N ARG A 40 -0.68 -0.62 2.80
CA ARG A 40 -0.51 0.07 4.08
C ARG A 40 0.31 -0.75 5.06
N PHE A 41 -0.02 -2.04 5.18
CA PHE A 41 0.70 -2.96 6.05
C PHE A 41 2.17 -3.13 5.64
N GLY A 42 2.45 -3.35 4.35
CA GLY A 42 3.82 -3.49 3.85
C GLY A 42 4.69 -2.29 4.18
N ARG A 43 4.17 -1.06 3.99
CA ARG A 43 4.89 0.18 4.30
C ARG A 43 5.12 0.38 5.80
N MET A 44 4.18 0.00 6.64
CA MET A 44 4.36 0.01 8.09
C MET A 44 5.52 -0.90 8.50
N VAL A 45 5.59 -2.13 7.96
CA VAL A 45 6.67 -3.08 8.23
C VAL A 45 8.02 -2.57 7.74
N GLU A 46 8.08 -1.97 6.54
CA GLU A 46 9.30 -1.34 6.02
C GLU A 46 9.77 -0.20 6.94
N ALA A 47 8.88 0.70 7.35
CA ALA A 47 9.20 1.81 8.24
C ALA A 47 9.69 1.33 9.62
N GLU A 48 9.06 0.30 10.20
CA GLU A 48 9.54 -0.33 11.43
C GLU A 48 10.95 -0.92 11.27
N SER A 49 11.26 -1.46 10.10
CA SER A 49 12.57 -2.03 9.78
C SER A 49 13.62 -0.93 9.61
N GLU A 50 13.29 0.17 8.94
CA GLU A 50 14.16 1.35 8.80
C GLU A 50 14.48 2.00 10.16
N ILE A 51 13.46 2.14 11.02
CA ILE A 51 13.62 2.66 12.39
C ILE A 51 14.61 1.79 13.17
N LYS A 52 14.49 0.46 13.11
CA LYS A 52 15.42 -0.45 13.81
C LYS A 52 16.87 -0.24 13.36
N ILE A 53 17.11 0.01 12.08
CA ILE A 53 18.46 0.26 11.55
C ILE A 53 19.02 1.58 12.11
N LEU A 54 18.20 2.63 12.19
CA LEU A 54 18.63 3.95 12.69
C LEU A 54 19.03 3.94 14.17
N PHE A 55 18.42 3.06 14.98
CA PHE A 55 18.68 2.95 16.42
C PHE A 55 19.62 1.79 16.81
N ALA A 56 20.17 1.06 15.84
CA ALA A 56 21.12 -0.03 16.07
C ALA A 56 22.61 0.40 16.12
N ASN A 57 22.88 1.72 16.06
CA ASN A 57 24.21 2.32 16.19
C ASN A 57 24.49 2.83 17.60
#